data_AF-A0A3D8R551-F1
#
_entry.id   AF-A0A3D8R551-F1
#
_cell.length_a   1.000
_cell.length_b   1.000
_cell.length_c   1.000
_cell.angle_alpha   90.00
_cell.angle_beta   90.00
_cell.angle_gamma   90.00
#
_symmetry.space_group_name_H-M   'P 1'
#
loop_
_entity.id
_entity.type
_entity.pdbx_description
1 polymer ?
#
loop_
_entity_poly.entity_id
_entity_poly.type
_entity_poly.pdbx_seq_one_letter_code
_entity_poly.pdbx_strand_id
1 'polypeptide(L)'
;MIIILTVSFLAYKHWLSVPTPNTIIKPCGESPEEARAAGCTFDIMMDSWLSEKCYDEPLSREFRQLKEWPFYTDNHGIKRLNYEELSTSVQAHTTLEYHYFHCLFAVHKLHRAIAHGRYIEEDVAKLGHTSHCAGYLERTILRLNRSEEYELDHIGTKLNIAYPTCIDARSMLL
;
A
#
# COMPACT_ATOMS: atom_id res chain seq x y z
N MET A 1 37.48 -32.98 36.48
CA MET A 1 36.26 -32.15 36.46
C MET A 1 36.45 -31.08 35.40
N ILE A 2 35.46 -30.94 34.52
CA ILE A 2 35.31 -29.92 33.45
C ILE A 2 36.15 -30.16 32.18
N ILE A 3 35.49 -30.82 31.23
CA ILE A 3 35.86 -30.97 29.82
C ILE A 3 34.87 -30.10 29.02
N ILE A 4 35.41 -29.23 28.15
CA ILE A 4 34.80 -28.60 26.95
C ILE A 4 33.65 -27.61 27.17
N LEU A 5 33.93 -26.30 27.01
CA LEU A 5 32.98 -25.27 26.55
C LEU A 5 33.70 -24.14 25.77
N THR A 6 34.53 -24.47 24.77
CA THR A 6 35.11 -23.44 23.87
C THR A 6 34.56 -23.49 22.44
N VAL A 7 33.61 -24.37 22.16
CA VAL A 7 32.86 -24.28 20.91
C VAL A 7 31.80 -23.20 21.07
N SER A 8 31.79 -22.21 20.17
CA SER A 8 30.60 -21.49 19.70
C SER A 8 30.45 -19.98 20.00
N PHE A 9 31.50 -19.16 20.09
CA PHE A 9 31.30 -17.72 19.82
C PHE A 9 31.36 -17.38 18.32
N LEU A 10 32.19 -18.08 17.55
CA LEU A 10 32.31 -17.89 16.10
C LEU A 10 31.20 -18.60 15.31
N ALA A 11 30.72 -19.76 15.78
CA ALA A 11 29.59 -20.46 15.17
C ALA A 11 28.24 -19.77 15.45
N TYR A 12 28.11 -19.07 16.58
CA TYR A 12 26.89 -18.32 16.92
C TYR A 12 26.71 -17.07 16.04
N LYS A 13 27.81 -16.39 15.69
CA LYS A 13 27.76 -15.24 14.76
C LYS A 13 27.42 -15.63 13.32
N HIS A 14 27.74 -16.84 12.89
CA HIS A 14 27.41 -17.33 11.55
C HIS A 14 25.98 -17.90 11.43
N TRP A 15 25.28 -18.10 12.55
CA TRP A 15 23.86 -18.51 12.57
C TRP A 15 22.88 -17.33 12.59
N LEU A 16 23.38 -16.10 12.70
CA LEU A 16 22.57 -14.88 12.79
C LEU A 16 22.73 -14.00 11.54
N SER A 17 22.31 -14.51 10.38
CA SER A 17 21.78 -13.71 9.26
C SER A 17 21.48 -14.61 8.07
N VAL A 18 20.35 -15.33 8.11
CA VAL A 18 19.73 -15.72 6.85
C VAL A 18 19.36 -14.40 6.16
N PRO A 19 19.86 -14.11 4.95
CA PRO A 19 19.47 -12.90 4.23
C PRO A 19 17.95 -12.92 4.07
N THR A 20 17.27 -11.92 4.61
CA THR A 20 15.84 -11.79 4.36
C THR A 20 15.64 -11.60 2.85
N PRO A 21 14.73 -12.34 2.19
CA PRO A 21 14.47 -12.15 0.78
C PRO A 21 14.10 -10.69 0.51
N ASN A 22 14.75 -10.05 -0.46
CA ASN A 22 14.41 -8.67 -0.86
C ASN A 22 12.99 -8.56 -1.45
N THR A 23 12.36 -9.69 -1.77
CA THR A 23 11.02 -9.79 -2.36
C THR A 23 10.24 -10.92 -1.69
N ILE A 24 8.99 -10.65 -1.35
CA ILE A 24 8.00 -11.62 -0.89
C ILE A 24 6.88 -11.60 -1.93
N ILE A 25 6.84 -12.62 -2.78
CA ILE A 25 5.91 -12.69 -3.91
C ILE A 25 4.50 -12.95 -3.39
N LYS A 26 3.55 -12.06 -3.74
CA LYS A 26 2.12 -12.14 -3.41
C LYS A 26 1.82 -12.82 -2.05
N PRO A 27 2.26 -12.24 -0.92
CA PRO A 27 2.13 -12.88 0.40
C PRO A 27 0.67 -13.09 0.83
N CYS A 28 -0.28 -12.44 0.16
CA CYS A 28 -1.72 -12.54 0.42
C CYS A 28 -2.48 -13.39 -0.62
N GLY A 29 -1.77 -14.10 -1.50
CA GLY A 29 -2.40 -14.86 -2.58
C GLY A 29 -2.99 -13.96 -3.67
N GLU A 30 -4.10 -14.37 -4.24
CA GLU A 30 -4.80 -13.70 -5.34
C GLU A 30 -6.31 -13.55 -5.11
N SER A 31 -6.81 -13.94 -3.92
CA SER A 31 -8.22 -13.87 -3.56
C SER A 31 -8.43 -13.39 -2.12
N PRO A 32 -9.62 -12.85 -1.80
CA PRO A 32 -9.94 -12.45 -0.42
C PRO A 32 -9.87 -13.63 0.55
N GLU A 33 -10.21 -14.84 0.10
CA GLU A 33 -10.13 -16.06 0.91
C GLU A 33 -8.69 -16.40 1.26
N GLU A 34 -7.79 -16.37 0.28
CA GLU A 34 -6.35 -16.61 0.48
C GLU A 34 -5.74 -15.54 1.37
N ALA A 35 -6.08 -14.27 1.15
CA ALA A 35 -5.57 -13.15 1.94
C ALA A 35 -5.96 -13.28 3.41
N ARG A 36 -7.23 -13.62 3.69
CA ARG A 36 -7.69 -13.87 5.07
C ARG A 36 -7.01 -15.09 5.68
N ALA A 37 -6.88 -16.18 4.94
CA ALA A 37 -6.19 -17.38 5.41
C ALA A 37 -4.71 -17.12 5.72
N ALA A 38 -4.08 -16.21 4.98
CA ALA A 38 -2.71 -15.75 5.20
C ALA A 38 -2.57 -14.68 6.31
N GLY A 39 -3.67 -14.23 6.92
CA GLY A 39 -3.66 -13.19 7.96
C GLY A 39 -3.37 -11.78 7.44
N CYS A 40 -3.60 -11.53 6.14
CA CYS A 40 -3.46 -10.21 5.55
C CYS A 40 -4.58 -9.26 5.99
N THR A 41 -4.29 -7.96 5.92
CA THR A 41 -5.23 -6.88 6.20
C THR A 41 -5.59 -6.16 4.90
N PHE A 42 -6.88 -5.93 4.67
CA PHE A 42 -7.31 -5.07 3.57
C PHE A 42 -7.14 -3.60 3.96
N ASP A 43 -6.22 -2.91 3.28
CA ASP A 43 -5.90 -1.52 3.53
C ASP A 43 -6.69 -0.61 2.58
N ILE A 44 -7.70 0.10 3.12
CA ILE A 44 -8.47 1.09 2.34
C ILE A 44 -7.54 2.15 1.73
N MET A 45 -6.45 2.51 2.39
CA MET A 45 -5.55 3.56 1.90
C MET A 45 -4.89 3.18 0.56
N MET A 46 -4.54 1.91 0.40
CA MET A 46 -3.83 1.36 -0.77
C MET A 46 -4.71 0.44 -1.62
N ASP A 47 -6.01 0.35 -1.33
CA ASP A 47 -6.97 -0.52 -2.02
C ASP A 47 -6.47 -1.96 -2.27
N SER A 48 -5.73 -2.50 -1.29
CA SER A 48 -4.97 -3.75 -1.43
C SER A 48 -5.05 -4.63 -0.19
N TRP A 49 -4.98 -5.94 -0.38
CA TRP A 49 -4.71 -6.89 0.70
C TRP A 49 -3.21 -6.95 0.97
N LEU A 50 -2.80 -6.58 2.18
CA LEU A 50 -1.40 -6.43 2.57
C LEU A 50 -1.03 -7.34 3.72
N SER A 51 0.12 -7.98 3.60
CA SER A 51 0.73 -8.70 4.71
C SER A 51 1.28 -7.71 5.75
N GLU A 52 1.46 -8.16 6.99
CA GLU A 52 2.04 -7.36 8.08
C GLU A 52 3.38 -6.69 7.69
N LYS A 53 4.17 -7.33 6.83
CA LYS A 53 5.46 -6.80 6.36
C LYS A 53 5.33 -5.48 5.58
N CYS A 54 4.29 -5.35 4.75
CA CYS A 54 4.04 -4.17 3.88
C CYS A 54 2.95 -3.24 4.39
N TYR A 55 2.22 -3.65 5.42
CA TYR A 55 1.16 -2.85 5.98
C TYR A 55 1.71 -1.81 6.96
N ASP A 56 1.39 -0.54 6.73
CA ASP A 56 1.76 0.59 7.59
C ASP A 56 0.55 1.03 8.41
N GLU A 57 0.16 0.19 9.37
CA GLU A 57 -1.02 0.40 10.22
C GLU A 57 -1.13 1.81 10.82
N PRO A 58 -0.07 2.45 11.35
CA PRO A 58 -0.16 3.83 11.82
C PRO A 58 -0.61 4.81 10.73
N LEU A 59 -0.01 4.74 9.53
CA LEU A 59 -0.34 5.63 8.42
C LEU A 59 -1.75 5.34 7.86
N SER A 60 -2.10 4.06 7.70
CA SER A 60 -3.44 3.65 7.26
C SER A 60 -4.53 4.05 8.27
N ARG A 61 -4.20 4.12 9.56
CA ARG A 61 -5.11 4.64 10.58
C ARG A 61 -5.31 6.15 10.45
N GLU A 62 -4.25 6.91 10.24
CA GLU A 62 -4.35 8.35 9.98
C GLU A 62 -5.26 8.61 8.77
N PHE A 63 -5.07 7.87 7.67
CA PHE A 63 -5.90 7.98 6.48
C PHE A 63 -7.39 7.72 6.75
N ARG A 64 -7.71 6.67 7.54
CA ARG A 64 -9.10 6.33 7.91
C ARG A 64 -9.73 7.36 8.86
N GLN A 65 -8.94 8.11 9.61
CA GLN A 65 -9.42 9.14 10.53
C GLN A 65 -9.73 10.47 9.84
N LEU A 66 -9.20 10.70 8.63
CA LEU A 66 -9.49 11.92 7.87
C LEU A 66 -10.97 12.04 7.53
N LYS A 67 -11.58 10.93 7.07
CA LYS A 67 -12.99 10.83 6.73
C LYS A 67 -13.37 9.40 6.39
N GLU A 68 -14.67 9.16 6.32
CA GLU A 68 -15.20 7.96 5.68
C GLU A 68 -15.19 8.13 4.16
N TRP A 69 -14.37 7.33 3.48
CA TRP A 69 -14.22 7.36 2.03
C TRP A 69 -15.35 6.59 1.34
N PRO A 70 -16.07 7.19 0.37
CA PRO A 70 -17.14 6.49 -0.32
C PRO A 70 -16.60 5.64 -1.48
N PHE A 71 -17.08 4.40 -1.56
CA PHE A 71 -16.78 3.48 -2.65
C PHE A 71 -18.07 2.96 -3.26
N TYR A 72 -18.07 2.68 -4.54
CA TYR A 72 -19.26 2.35 -5.32
C TYR A 72 -18.98 1.19 -6.29
N THR A 73 -20.04 0.50 -6.71
CA THR A 73 -19.97 -0.54 -7.74
C THR A 73 -19.66 0.02 -9.13
N ASP A 74 -20.00 1.28 -9.38
CA ASP A 74 -19.89 1.95 -10.67
C ASP A 74 -19.65 3.46 -10.49
N ASN A 75 -19.39 4.15 -11.60
CA ASN A 75 -19.16 5.60 -11.63
C ASN A 75 -20.44 6.45 -11.57
N HIS A 76 -21.64 5.84 -11.55
CA HIS A 76 -22.90 6.56 -11.35
C HIS A 76 -23.23 6.75 -9.86
N GLY A 77 -22.52 6.05 -8.97
CA GLY A 77 -22.67 6.20 -7.52
C GLY A 77 -23.96 5.59 -6.96
N ILE A 78 -24.59 4.66 -7.70
CA ILE A 78 -25.92 4.13 -7.34
C ILE A 78 -25.84 3.22 -6.10
N LYS A 79 -24.89 2.29 -6.08
CA LYS A 79 -24.69 1.38 -4.93
C LYS A 79 -23.36 1.66 -4.26
N ARG A 80 -23.43 2.13 -3.01
CA ARG A 80 -22.26 2.28 -2.12
C ARG A 80 -21.83 0.90 -1.58
N LEU A 81 -20.53 0.69 -1.50
CA LEU A 81 -19.89 -0.48 -0.92
C LEU A 81 -19.51 -0.19 0.53
N ASN A 82 -19.80 -1.12 1.44
CA ASN A 82 -19.19 -1.12 2.76
C ASN A 82 -17.78 -1.77 2.71
N TYR A 83 -17.07 -1.80 3.85
CA TYR A 83 -15.73 -2.36 3.95
C TYR A 83 -15.64 -3.81 3.46
N GLU A 84 -16.57 -4.67 3.89
CA GLU A 84 -16.55 -6.09 3.54
C GLU A 84 -16.83 -6.30 2.04
N GLU A 85 -17.83 -5.59 1.50
CA GLU A 85 -18.13 -5.61 0.07
C GLU A 85 -16.94 -5.09 -0.76
N LEU A 86 -16.29 -4.01 -0.33
CA LEU A 86 -15.12 -3.45 -1.00
C LEU A 86 -13.95 -4.44 -0.97
N SER A 87 -13.64 -5.02 0.19
CA SER A 87 -12.51 -5.94 0.38
C SER A 87 -12.61 -7.22 -0.44
N THR A 88 -13.82 -7.59 -0.86
CA THR A 88 -14.11 -8.78 -1.68
C THR A 88 -14.41 -8.45 -3.14
N SER A 89 -14.45 -7.17 -3.49
CA SER A 89 -14.69 -6.72 -4.87
C SER A 89 -13.44 -6.92 -5.72
N VAL A 90 -13.62 -7.17 -7.02
CA VAL A 90 -12.52 -7.11 -7.99
C VAL A 90 -12.19 -5.66 -8.35
N GLN A 91 -13.23 -4.83 -8.45
CA GLN A 91 -13.14 -3.43 -8.86
C GLN A 91 -14.12 -2.60 -8.03
N ALA A 92 -13.77 -1.34 -7.83
CA ALA A 92 -14.63 -0.34 -7.22
C ALA A 92 -14.42 1.02 -7.88
N HIS A 93 -15.34 1.93 -7.62
CA HIS A 93 -15.28 3.31 -8.05
C HIS A 93 -15.33 4.24 -6.85
N THR A 94 -14.62 5.36 -6.90
CA THR A 94 -14.55 6.34 -5.81
C THR A 94 -14.30 7.74 -6.36
N THR A 95 -14.28 8.70 -5.45
CA THR A 95 -14.16 10.12 -5.78
C THR A 95 -12.75 10.47 -6.23
N LEU A 96 -12.65 11.60 -6.91
CA LEU A 96 -11.38 12.21 -7.26
C LEU A 96 -10.62 12.71 -6.02
N GLU A 97 -11.35 13.12 -4.98
CA GLU A 97 -10.81 13.46 -3.66
C GLU A 97 -10.06 12.28 -3.04
N TYR A 98 -10.66 11.08 -3.00
CA TYR A 98 -9.98 9.88 -2.51
C TYR A 98 -8.66 9.66 -3.26
N HIS A 99 -8.67 9.81 -4.58
CA HIS A 99 -7.48 9.62 -5.41
C HIS A 99 -6.34 10.55 -4.99
N TYR A 100 -6.62 11.83 -4.71
CA TYR A 100 -5.59 12.75 -4.22
C TYR A 100 -5.00 12.34 -2.89
N PHE A 101 -5.85 11.95 -1.94
CA PHE A 101 -5.36 11.48 -0.64
C PHE A 101 -4.60 10.16 -0.78
N HIS A 102 -5.06 9.23 -1.62
CA HIS A 102 -4.31 8.02 -1.97
C HIS A 102 -2.92 8.37 -2.52
N CYS A 103 -2.82 9.28 -3.51
CA CYS A 103 -1.54 9.71 -4.07
C CYS A 103 -0.62 10.33 -3.01
N LEU A 104 -1.15 11.21 -2.17
CA LEU A 104 -0.38 11.84 -1.08
C LEU A 104 0.16 10.81 -0.09
N PHE A 105 -0.71 9.89 0.34
CA PHE A 105 -0.36 8.87 1.33
C PHE A 105 0.54 7.78 0.74
N ALA A 106 0.44 7.46 -0.54
CA ALA A 106 1.36 6.55 -1.21
C ALA A 106 2.80 7.09 -1.22
N VAL A 107 2.98 8.39 -1.50
CA VAL A 107 4.30 9.04 -1.42
C VAL A 107 4.81 9.06 0.03
N HIS A 108 3.93 9.34 1.01
CA HIS A 108 4.31 9.30 2.43
C HIS A 108 4.73 7.88 2.86
N LYS A 109 3.96 6.86 2.47
CA LYS A 109 4.26 5.45 2.72
C LYS A 109 5.61 5.04 2.12
N LEU A 110 5.87 5.45 0.88
CA LEU A 110 7.16 5.21 0.22
C LEU A 110 8.32 5.82 1.00
N HIS A 111 8.21 7.09 1.39
CA HIS A 111 9.26 7.76 2.17
C HIS A 111 9.51 7.04 3.50
N ARG A 112 8.46 6.67 4.22
CA ARG A 112 8.55 5.92 5.50
C ARG A 112 9.20 4.56 5.30
N ALA A 113 8.84 3.85 4.24
CA ALA A 113 9.43 2.54 3.95
C ALA A 113 10.94 2.64 3.69
N ILE A 114 11.37 3.64 2.91
CA ILE A 114 12.80 3.93 2.67
C ILE A 114 13.51 4.32 3.97
N ALA A 115 12.97 5.28 4.72
CA ALA A 115 13.59 5.82 5.92
C ALA A 115 13.78 4.77 7.03
N HIS A 116 12.89 3.78 7.09
CA HIS A 116 12.90 2.74 8.10
C HIS A 116 13.35 1.36 7.58
N GLY A 117 13.69 1.25 6.29
CA GLY A 117 14.04 -0.02 5.65
C GLY A 117 12.95 -1.09 5.82
N ARG A 118 11.69 -0.71 5.59
CA ARG A 118 10.52 -1.59 5.63
C ARG A 118 10.24 -2.18 4.25
N TYR A 119 9.43 -3.24 4.22
CA TYR A 119 8.86 -3.70 2.97
C TYR A 119 7.74 -2.75 2.54
N ILE A 120 7.54 -2.66 1.23
CA ILE A 120 6.47 -1.91 0.58
C ILE A 120 5.96 -2.69 -0.63
N GLU A 121 4.74 -2.40 -1.05
CA GLU A 121 4.18 -2.91 -2.29
C GLU A 121 5.05 -2.54 -3.49
N GLU A 122 5.32 -3.50 -4.35
CA GLU A 122 6.10 -3.31 -5.57
C GLU A 122 5.52 -2.18 -6.44
N ASP A 123 4.19 -2.09 -6.53
CA ASP A 123 3.53 -1.05 -7.32
C ASP A 123 3.73 0.35 -6.74
N VAL A 124 3.70 0.51 -5.41
CA VAL A 124 3.97 1.79 -4.75
C VAL A 124 5.44 2.20 -4.89
N ALA A 125 6.35 1.22 -4.92
CA ALA A 125 7.78 1.46 -5.11
C ALA A 125 8.18 1.91 -6.52
N LYS A 126 7.34 1.68 -7.54
CA LYS A 126 7.65 2.05 -8.93
C LYS A 126 7.68 3.57 -9.08
N LEU A 127 8.74 4.08 -9.74
CA LEU A 127 8.84 5.49 -10.12
C LEU A 127 7.63 5.96 -10.96
N GLY A 128 7.08 5.07 -11.79
CA GLY A 128 5.87 5.35 -12.56
C GLY A 128 4.67 5.71 -11.69
N HIS A 129 4.52 5.06 -10.53
CA HIS A 129 3.47 5.37 -9.58
C HIS A 129 3.66 6.76 -8.94
N THR A 130 4.90 7.08 -8.52
CA THR A 130 5.23 8.42 -8.01
C THR A 130 5.01 9.51 -9.07
N SER A 131 5.40 9.25 -10.32
CA SER A 131 5.22 10.19 -11.44
C SER A 131 3.75 10.42 -11.77
N HIS A 132 2.93 9.37 -11.73
CA HIS A 132 1.48 9.45 -11.86
C HIS A 132 0.87 10.35 -10.78
N CYS A 133 1.24 10.12 -9.51
CA CYS A 133 0.78 10.91 -8.37
C CYS A 133 1.16 12.40 -8.52
N ALA A 134 2.42 12.68 -8.87
CA ALA A 134 2.90 14.03 -9.10
C ALA A 134 2.15 14.71 -10.27
N GLY A 135 1.88 13.98 -11.35
CA GLY A 135 1.12 14.47 -12.49
C GLY A 135 -0.33 14.82 -12.15
N TYR A 136 -0.96 14.14 -11.19
CA TYR A 136 -2.28 14.54 -10.68
C TYR A 136 -2.21 15.93 -10.07
N LEU A 137 -1.27 16.18 -9.15
CA LEU A 137 -1.09 17.47 -8.50
C LEU A 137 -0.77 18.59 -9.51
N GLU A 138 0.12 18.33 -10.47
CA GLU A 138 0.46 19.27 -11.53
C GLU A 138 -0.78 19.67 -12.34
N ARG A 139 -1.58 18.68 -12.78
CA ARG A 139 -2.82 18.95 -13.51
C ARG A 139 -3.81 19.77 -12.68
N THR A 140 -3.92 19.52 -11.37
CA THR A 140 -4.77 20.33 -10.49
C THR A 140 -4.32 21.79 -10.48
N ILE A 141 -3.03 22.04 -10.28
CA ILE A 141 -2.46 23.40 -10.22
C ILE A 141 -2.72 24.13 -11.54
N LEU A 142 -2.54 23.46 -12.68
CA LEU A 142 -2.78 24.05 -13.99
C LEU A 142 -4.26 24.41 -14.22
N ARG A 143 -5.20 23.61 -13.72
CA ARG A 143 -6.65 23.90 -13.80
C ARG A 143 -7.04 25.07 -12.91
N LEU A 144 -6.54 25.08 -11.67
CA LEU A 144 -6.77 26.18 -10.71
C LEU A 144 -6.25 27.51 -11.27
N ASN A 145 -5.08 27.51 -11.91
CA ASN A 145 -4.53 28.71 -12.54
C ASN A 145 -5.38 29.24 -13.71
N ARG A 146 -6.16 28.38 -14.36
CA ARG A 146 -7.13 28.77 -15.40
C ARG A 146 -8.52 29.09 -14.84
N SER A 147 -8.69 29.06 -13.52
CA SER A 147 -9.97 29.20 -12.84
C SER A 147 -11.04 28.22 -13.37
N GLU A 148 -10.59 27.04 -13.80
CA GLU A 148 -11.51 25.95 -14.17
C GLU A 148 -12.17 25.40 -12.92
N GLU A 149 -13.47 25.11 -13.01
CA GLU A 149 -14.20 24.43 -11.96
C GLU A 149 -13.61 23.04 -11.70
N TYR A 150 -13.55 22.67 -10.42
CA TYR A 150 -12.91 21.43 -9.98
C TYR A 150 -13.79 20.68 -8.98
N GLU A 151 -14.40 19.59 -9.46
CA GLU A 151 -15.32 18.75 -8.68
C GLU A 151 -14.57 17.58 -8.05
N LEU A 152 -14.29 17.68 -6.74
CA LEU A 152 -13.53 16.67 -5.99
C LEU A 152 -14.37 15.43 -5.65
N ASP A 153 -15.68 15.60 -5.50
CA ASP A 153 -16.65 14.55 -5.23
C ASP A 153 -17.06 13.76 -6.48
N HIS A 154 -16.60 14.18 -7.67
CA HIS A 154 -16.79 13.43 -8.90
C HIS A 154 -16.25 12.00 -8.79
N ILE A 155 -17.08 11.00 -9.08
CA ILE A 155 -16.74 9.56 -9.05
C ILE A 155 -15.96 9.17 -10.32
N GLY A 156 -14.76 9.71 -10.46
CA GLY A 156 -13.90 9.53 -11.63
C GLY A 156 -12.80 8.48 -11.45
N THR A 157 -12.65 7.92 -10.26
CA THR A 157 -11.53 7.02 -9.94
C THR A 157 -12.00 5.58 -9.92
N LYS A 158 -11.39 4.76 -10.79
CA LYS A 158 -11.57 3.31 -10.80
C LYS A 158 -10.43 2.65 -10.04
N LEU A 159 -10.75 1.74 -9.14
CA LEU A 159 -9.81 0.94 -8.36
C LEU A 159 -9.86 -0.51 -8.82
N ASN A 160 -8.72 -1.20 -8.73
CA ASN A 160 -8.64 -2.65 -8.87
C ASN A 160 -8.06 -3.20 -7.57
N ILE A 161 -8.83 -4.00 -6.85
CA ILE A 161 -8.39 -4.54 -5.56
C ILE A 161 -7.19 -5.45 -5.79
N ALA A 162 -6.07 -5.09 -5.16
CA ALA A 162 -4.77 -5.70 -5.45
C ALA A 162 -4.29 -6.64 -4.34
N TYR A 163 -3.43 -7.57 -4.76
CA TYR A 163 -2.72 -8.53 -3.90
C TYR A 163 -1.22 -8.45 -4.24
N PRO A 164 -0.55 -7.34 -3.86
CA PRO A 164 0.74 -6.99 -4.44
C PRO A 164 1.88 -7.83 -3.89
N THR A 165 2.95 -7.95 -4.68
CA THR A 165 4.26 -8.39 -4.20
C THR A 165 4.83 -7.33 -3.25
N CYS A 166 5.52 -7.80 -2.22
CA CYS A 166 6.17 -6.98 -1.21
C CYS A 166 7.68 -6.95 -1.46
N ILE A 167 8.30 -5.77 -1.56
CA ILE A 167 9.75 -5.62 -1.73
C ILE A 167 10.38 -4.84 -0.58
N ASP A 168 11.61 -5.17 -0.22
CA ASP A 168 12.40 -4.41 0.75
C ASP A 168 12.77 -3.05 0.14
N ALA A 169 12.33 -1.94 0.73
CA ALA A 169 12.61 -0.61 0.21
C ALA A 169 14.10 -0.28 0.13
N ARG A 170 14.97 -0.98 0.90
CA ARG A 170 16.43 -0.83 0.75
C ARG A 170 16.94 -1.29 -0.61
N SER A 171 16.25 -2.22 -1.27
CA SER A 171 16.59 -2.67 -2.61
C SER A 171 16.40 -1.59 -3.68
N MET A 172 15.71 -0.49 -3.35
CA MET A 172 15.51 0.66 -4.23
C MET A 172 16.67 1.67 -4.20
N LEU A 173 17.59 1.54 -3.23
CA LEU A 173 18.71 2.46 -3.02
C LEU A 173 20.03 1.96 -3.64
N LEU A 174 19.97 0.82 -4.34
CA LEU A 174 21.08 0.13 -4.99
C LEU A 174 21.00 0.28 -6.51
#